data_AF-A0A2E9UAX2-F1
#
_entry.id   AF-A0A2E9UAX2-F1
#
_cell.length_a   1.000
_cell.length_b   1.000
_cell.length_c   1.000
_cell.angle_alpha   90.00
_cell.angle_beta   90.00
_cell.angle_gamma   90.00
#
_symmetry.space_group_name_H-M   'P 1'
#
loop_
_entity.id
_entity.type
_entity.pdbx_description
1 polymer ?
#
loop_
_entity_poly.entity_id
_entity_poly.type
_entity_poly.pdbx_seq_one_letter_code
_entity_poly.pdbx_strand_id
1 'polypeptide(L)'
;MKKLIIISIVIICFVSKSESSTLEKLYLESRLINNFANELYDKPDDFIIGNREGSITIVEFFDYNCGYCKRALADLNAVIAKNPNIRVVLKDYPILNENSYELAQLSIAAGLQGKYFEYHTELLNKPGRVTYQMAIDIAAEIGLDIEKLEQDFKSKEVNDMIANNKVLGYSLAVSGTPSYFIRDVNIRGAVGLETLQEVIDYASENQLIDDYIIKEAESGNEEAYKVMFRYGLY
;
A
#
# COMPACT_ATOMS: atom_id res chain seq x y z
N MET A 1 -5.89 1.52 -72.77
CA MET A 1 -5.22 0.22 -72.54
C MET A 1 -4.05 0.42 -71.60
N LYS A 2 -4.04 -0.33 -70.47
CA LYS A 2 -2.97 -0.56 -69.45
C LYS A 2 -2.55 0.66 -68.59
N LYS A 3 -3.15 0.91 -67.41
CA LYS A 3 -2.97 0.32 -66.04
C LYS A 3 -1.55 0.56 -65.45
N LEU A 4 -1.40 1.45 -64.45
CA LEU A 4 -1.42 1.23 -62.97
C LEU A 4 -0.03 0.77 -62.48
N ILE A 5 0.66 1.39 -61.51
CA ILE A 5 0.38 1.36 -60.07
C ILE A 5 1.16 2.48 -59.33
N ILE A 6 0.45 3.09 -58.39
CA ILE A 6 0.84 4.11 -57.42
C ILE A 6 1.69 3.47 -56.30
N ILE A 7 2.88 4.02 -56.01
CA ILE A 7 3.61 3.72 -54.76
C ILE A 7 3.20 4.77 -53.73
N SER A 8 2.10 4.49 -53.04
CA SER A 8 1.76 5.10 -51.75
C SER A 8 2.62 4.43 -50.69
N ILE A 9 3.75 5.01 -50.30
CA ILE A 9 4.32 4.73 -48.98
C ILE A 9 3.70 5.75 -48.04
N VAL A 10 2.56 5.30 -47.51
CA VAL A 10 1.87 5.92 -46.40
C VAL A 10 2.86 6.01 -45.25
N ILE A 11 3.04 7.23 -44.75
CA ILE A 11 3.48 7.51 -43.37
C ILE A 11 2.44 6.84 -42.48
N ILE A 12 2.58 5.54 -42.26
CA ILE A 12 1.92 4.86 -41.16
C ILE A 12 2.95 4.85 -40.06
N CYS A 13 2.70 5.68 -39.06
CA CYS A 13 3.16 5.52 -37.70
C CYS A 13 2.81 4.09 -37.21
N PHE A 14 3.59 3.11 -37.65
CA PHE A 14 3.65 1.76 -37.09
C PHE A 14 4.91 1.67 -36.22
N VAL A 15 5.12 2.66 -35.34
CA VAL A 15 5.79 2.38 -34.08
C VAL A 15 4.72 1.72 -33.22
N SER A 16 4.71 0.40 -33.30
CA SER A 16 4.10 -0.52 -32.35
C SER A 16 3.96 0.09 -30.96
N LYS A 17 2.75 0.04 -30.40
CA LYS A 17 2.43 0.14 -28.97
C LYS A 17 3.68 -0.06 -28.09
N SER A 18 4.24 1.02 -27.56
CA SER A 18 5.22 0.93 -26.50
C SER A 18 4.46 0.56 -25.22
N GLU A 19 4.26 -0.73 -24.97
CA GLU A 19 4.06 -1.13 -23.58
C GLU A 19 5.33 -0.76 -22.85
N SER A 20 5.19 0.17 -21.89
CA SER A 20 6.28 0.56 -21.01
C SER A 20 6.92 -0.69 -20.39
N SER A 21 8.25 -0.71 -20.40
CA SER A 21 9.02 -1.83 -19.90
C SER A 21 8.79 -2.02 -18.38
N THR A 22 9.11 -3.18 -17.81
CA THR A 22 8.87 -3.42 -16.39
C THR A 22 9.66 -2.44 -15.52
N LEU A 23 10.91 -2.14 -15.90
CA LEU A 23 11.75 -1.16 -15.21
C LEU A 23 11.21 0.26 -15.33
N GLU A 24 10.68 0.63 -16.48
CA GLU A 24 10.07 1.96 -16.66
C GLU A 24 8.80 2.11 -15.81
N LYS A 25 7.98 1.06 -15.71
CA LYS A 25 6.82 1.04 -14.80
C LYS A 25 7.22 1.19 -13.34
N LEU A 26 8.24 0.45 -12.89
CA LEU A 26 8.78 0.56 -11.53
C LEU A 26 9.32 1.96 -11.25
N TYR A 27 10.07 2.54 -12.19
CA TYR A 27 10.54 3.91 -12.09
C TYR A 27 9.38 4.90 -11.94
N LEU A 28 8.38 4.84 -12.82
CA LEU A 28 7.23 5.75 -12.76
C LEU A 28 6.39 5.56 -11.49
N GLU A 29 6.25 4.33 -11.01
CA GLU A 29 5.59 4.04 -9.74
C GLU A 29 6.36 4.65 -8.55
N SER A 30 7.69 4.57 -8.53
CA SER A 30 8.52 5.22 -7.50
C SER A 30 8.30 6.74 -7.47
N ARG A 31 8.14 7.38 -8.63
CA ARG A 31 7.89 8.83 -8.73
C ARG A 31 6.53 9.17 -8.17
N LEU A 32 5.53 8.33 -8.46
CA LEU A 32 4.19 8.49 -7.90
C LEU A 32 4.22 8.36 -6.37
N ILE A 33 4.91 7.36 -5.83
CA ILE A 33 5.07 7.15 -4.39
C ILE A 33 5.75 8.37 -3.74
N ASN A 34 6.85 8.83 -4.33
CA ASN A 34 7.60 9.98 -3.82
C ASN A 34 6.78 11.29 -3.83
N ASN A 35 5.86 11.46 -4.79
CA ASN A 35 4.96 12.63 -4.81
C ASN A 35 3.95 12.64 -3.66
N PHE A 36 3.66 11.49 -3.06
CA PHE A 36 2.73 11.32 -1.93
C PHE A 36 3.44 10.87 -0.65
N ALA A 37 4.76 11.02 -0.57
CA ALA A 37 5.55 10.45 0.53
C ALA A 37 5.09 10.97 1.90
N ASN A 38 4.71 12.25 2.00
CA ASN A 38 4.25 12.82 3.26
C ASN A 38 2.92 12.22 3.72
N GLU A 39 1.93 12.14 2.82
CA GLU A 39 0.62 11.57 3.12
C GLU A 39 0.68 10.07 3.38
N LEU A 40 1.67 9.40 2.79
CA LEU A 40 1.89 7.97 2.89
C LEU A 40 2.59 7.60 4.19
N TYR A 41 3.67 8.31 4.56
CA TYR A 41 4.56 7.93 5.66
C TYR A 41 4.43 8.77 6.93
N ASP A 42 4.08 10.06 6.82
CA ASP A 42 4.29 11.05 7.88
C ASP A 42 3.01 11.82 8.27
N LYS A 43 1.83 11.26 7.99
CA LYS A 43 0.56 11.89 8.36
C LYS A 43 0.37 11.82 9.89
N PRO A 44 0.15 12.94 10.61
CA PRO A 44 0.15 12.94 12.08
C PRO A 44 -0.96 12.11 12.76
N ASP A 45 -2.08 11.90 12.07
CA ASP A 45 -3.25 11.14 12.53
C ASP A 45 -3.16 9.65 12.17
N ASP A 46 -2.05 9.18 11.59
CA ASP A 46 -1.87 7.77 11.26
C ASP A 46 -1.73 6.90 12.51
N PHE A 47 -2.32 5.71 12.43
CA PHE A 47 -2.09 4.66 13.40
C PHE A 47 -0.79 3.91 13.08
N ILE A 48 0.12 3.92 14.06
CA ILE A 48 1.46 3.35 13.95
C ILE A 48 1.61 2.19 14.91
N ILE A 49 2.14 1.07 14.40
CA ILE A 49 2.52 -0.11 15.18
C ILE A 49 4.01 -0.42 14.98
N GLY A 50 4.54 -1.37 15.76
CA GLY A 50 5.99 -1.63 15.80
C GLY A 50 6.75 -0.50 16.49
N ASN A 51 7.95 -0.19 16.00
CA ASN A 51 8.77 0.89 16.53
C ASN A 51 8.40 2.23 15.88
N ARG A 52 7.82 3.16 16.66
CA ARG A 52 7.43 4.49 16.14
C ARG A 52 8.62 5.31 15.60
N GLU A 53 9.83 5.02 16.09
CA GLU A 53 11.09 5.66 15.66
C GLU A 53 11.89 4.75 14.71
N GLY A 54 11.26 3.72 14.15
CA GLY A 54 11.90 2.79 13.23
C GLY A 54 12.36 3.49 11.95
N SER A 55 13.60 3.23 11.52
CA SER A 55 14.16 3.89 10.33
C SER A 55 13.60 3.38 9.00
N ILE A 56 12.84 2.27 9.03
CA ILE A 56 12.15 1.72 7.87
C ILE A 56 10.66 1.73 8.17
N THR A 57 9.91 2.45 7.35
CA THR A 57 8.45 2.46 7.44
C THR A 57 7.86 1.52 6.39
N ILE A 58 6.99 0.63 6.84
CA ILE A 58 6.05 -0.11 6.00
C ILE A 58 4.69 0.58 6.12
N VAL A 59 4.05 0.91 5.01
CA VAL A 59 2.64 1.33 5.01
C VAL A 59 1.81 0.20 4.49
N GLU A 60 0.74 -0.18 5.17
CA GLU A 60 -0.23 -1.17 4.70
C GLU A 60 -1.59 -0.53 4.44
N PHE A 61 -2.10 -0.69 3.23
CA PHE A 61 -3.52 -0.49 2.91
C PHE A 61 -4.27 -1.80 3.06
N PHE A 62 -5.26 -1.85 3.95
CA PHE A 62 -5.98 -3.08 4.28
C PHE A 62 -7.49 -2.87 4.40
N ASP A 63 -8.23 -3.99 4.41
CA ASP A 63 -9.68 -4.04 4.59
C ASP A 63 -10.04 -5.22 5.51
N TYR A 64 -10.87 -4.99 6.54
CA TYR A 64 -11.24 -6.00 7.54
C TYR A 64 -12.00 -7.22 6.99
N ASN A 65 -12.63 -7.10 5.82
CA ASN A 65 -13.30 -8.21 5.14
C ASN A 65 -12.41 -8.87 4.06
N CYS A 66 -11.17 -8.42 3.88
CA CYS A 66 -10.25 -9.02 2.92
C CYS A 66 -9.64 -10.31 3.47
N GLY A 67 -9.96 -11.44 2.85
CA GLY A 67 -9.38 -12.73 3.23
C GLY A 67 -7.86 -12.79 3.07
N TYR A 68 -7.25 -11.98 2.20
CA TYR A 68 -5.80 -11.86 2.09
C TYR A 68 -5.19 -11.02 3.22
N CYS A 69 -5.84 -9.91 3.63
CA CYS A 69 -5.39 -9.11 4.79
C CYS A 69 -5.38 -9.94 6.08
N LYS A 70 -6.42 -10.75 6.28
CA LYS A 70 -6.49 -11.67 7.44
C LYS A 70 -5.32 -12.65 7.51
N ARG A 71 -4.83 -13.13 6.35
CA ARG A 71 -3.64 -14.01 6.31
C ARG A 71 -2.35 -13.24 6.50
N ALA A 72 -2.26 -12.07 5.87
CA ALA A 72 -1.12 -11.18 5.93
C ALA A 72 -0.79 -10.69 7.35
N LEU A 73 -1.78 -10.59 8.25
CA LEU A 73 -1.54 -10.18 9.63
C LEU A 73 -0.44 -11.01 10.33
N ALA A 74 -0.39 -12.33 10.08
CA ALA A 74 0.63 -13.19 10.65
C ALA A 74 2.03 -12.89 10.08
N ASP A 75 2.12 -12.63 8.78
CA ASP A 75 3.37 -12.27 8.12
C ASP A 75 3.88 -10.91 8.62
N LEU A 76 3.02 -9.90 8.70
CA LEU A 76 3.37 -8.57 9.19
C LEU A 76 3.83 -8.60 10.65
N ASN A 77 3.14 -9.35 11.52
CA ASN A 77 3.57 -9.53 12.90
C ASN A 77 4.94 -10.22 13.00
N ALA A 78 5.20 -11.22 12.14
CA ALA A 78 6.50 -11.89 12.09
C ALA A 78 7.62 -10.95 11.59
N VAL A 79 7.32 -10.07 10.61
CA VAL A 79 8.23 -9.02 10.14
C VAL A 79 8.60 -8.08 11.29
N ILE A 80 7.62 -7.54 12.00
CA ILE A 80 7.85 -6.62 13.13
C ILE A 80 8.66 -7.31 14.24
N ALA A 81 8.34 -8.56 14.56
CA ALA A 81 9.05 -9.31 15.60
C ALA A 81 10.52 -9.59 15.25
N LYS A 82 10.83 -9.84 13.97
CA LYS A 82 12.21 -10.08 13.51
C LYS A 82 13.02 -8.80 13.39
N ASN A 83 12.37 -7.67 13.15
CA ASN A 83 13.03 -6.40 12.81
C ASN A 83 12.57 -5.28 13.76
N PRO A 84 13.25 -5.09 14.92
CA PRO A 84 12.84 -4.11 15.93
C PRO A 84 12.95 -2.64 15.48
N ASN A 85 13.53 -2.41 14.30
CA ASN A 85 13.68 -1.09 13.70
C ASN A 85 12.57 -0.76 12.66
N ILE A 86 11.54 -1.60 12.56
CA ILE A 86 10.43 -1.37 11.65
C ILE A 86 9.34 -0.55 12.33
N ARG A 87 8.96 0.53 11.63
CA ARG A 87 7.74 1.30 11.84
C ARG A 87 6.68 0.78 10.87
N VAL A 88 5.44 0.58 11.31
CA VAL A 88 4.35 0.25 10.40
C VAL A 88 3.22 1.25 10.54
N VAL A 89 2.79 1.81 9.42
CA VAL A 89 1.66 2.73 9.31
C VAL A 89 0.49 1.97 8.70
N LEU A 90 -0.66 2.03 9.37
CA LEU A 90 -1.88 1.33 8.97
C LEU A 90 -2.85 2.30 8.30
N LYS A 91 -3.27 1.99 7.07
CA LYS A 91 -4.23 2.78 6.28
C LYS A 91 -5.52 1.98 6.08
N ASP A 92 -6.55 2.31 6.87
CA ASP A 92 -7.89 1.78 6.67
C ASP A 92 -8.39 2.12 5.24
N TYR A 93 -8.56 1.09 4.41
CA TYR A 93 -8.91 1.23 3.00
C TYR A 93 -10.10 0.33 2.64
N PRO A 94 -11.32 0.69 3.10
CA PRO A 94 -12.51 -0.13 2.92
C PRO A 94 -13.03 -0.03 1.48
N ILE A 95 -12.71 -1.05 0.67
CA ILE A 95 -13.02 -1.09 -0.77
C ILE A 95 -13.81 -2.33 -1.20
N LEU A 96 -14.03 -3.31 -0.31
CA LEU A 96 -14.61 -4.60 -0.71
C LEU A 96 -16.13 -4.67 -0.61
N ASN A 97 -16.72 -4.14 0.46
CA ASN A 97 -18.16 -4.17 0.67
C ASN A 97 -18.62 -3.03 1.58
N GLU A 98 -19.95 -2.84 1.68
CA GLU A 98 -20.55 -1.77 2.49
C GLU A 98 -20.15 -1.86 3.98
N ASN A 99 -20.07 -3.07 4.54
CA ASN A 99 -19.67 -3.26 5.93
C ASN A 99 -18.17 -2.96 6.15
N SER A 100 -17.32 -3.05 5.12
CA SER A 100 -15.91 -2.69 5.27
C SER A 100 -15.74 -1.26 5.76
N TYR A 101 -16.60 -0.33 5.29
CA TYR A 101 -16.54 1.07 5.72
C TYR A 101 -16.92 1.22 7.20
N GLU A 102 -17.97 0.53 7.64
CA GLU A 102 -18.41 0.55 9.04
C GLU A 102 -17.36 -0.06 10.00
N LEU A 103 -16.69 -1.14 9.59
CA LEU A 103 -15.61 -1.73 10.38
C LEU A 103 -14.38 -0.80 10.48
N ALA A 104 -14.03 -0.12 9.38
CA ALA A 104 -12.97 0.90 9.40
C ALA A 104 -13.32 2.06 10.35
N GLN A 105 -14.57 2.51 10.31
CA GLN A 105 -15.06 3.55 11.22
C GLN A 105 -14.92 3.14 12.69
N LEU A 106 -15.38 1.93 13.04
CA LEU A 106 -15.26 1.39 14.39
C LEU A 106 -13.80 1.27 14.82
N SER A 107 -12.91 0.86 13.91
CA SER A 107 -11.48 0.73 14.22
C SER A 107 -10.80 2.05 14.52
N ILE A 108 -11.04 3.07 13.70
CA ILE A 108 -10.51 4.41 13.96
C ILE A 108 -11.07 4.96 15.28
N ALA A 109 -12.36 4.76 15.56
CA ALA A 109 -12.95 5.17 16.84
C ALA A 109 -12.35 4.41 18.04
N ALA A 110 -12.06 3.13 17.91
CA ALA A 110 -11.29 2.37 18.91
C ALA A 110 -9.89 2.97 19.10
N GLY A 111 -9.28 3.47 18.02
CA GLY A 111 -8.02 4.20 18.05
C GLY A 111 -8.09 5.53 18.79
N LEU A 112 -9.19 6.28 18.69
CA LEU A 112 -9.42 7.49 19.49
C LEU A 112 -9.50 7.19 21.00
N GLN A 113 -9.80 5.94 21.38
CA GLN A 113 -9.75 5.45 22.76
C GLN A 113 -8.41 4.78 23.11
N GLY A 114 -7.43 4.79 22.21
CA GLY A 114 -6.09 4.23 22.42
C GLY A 114 -5.96 2.72 22.20
N LYS A 115 -6.96 2.05 21.62
CA LYS A 115 -6.98 0.58 21.40
C LYS A 115 -7.02 0.17 19.93
N TYR A 116 -6.51 1.01 19.02
CA TYR A 116 -6.52 0.73 17.58
C TYR A 116 -5.92 -0.64 17.24
N PHE A 117 -4.68 -0.91 17.68
CA PHE A 117 -3.96 -2.12 17.26
C PHE A 117 -4.57 -3.41 17.83
N GLU A 118 -5.02 -3.37 19.09
CA GLU A 118 -5.71 -4.49 19.73
C GLU A 118 -7.01 -4.82 18.97
N TYR A 119 -7.80 -3.79 18.66
CA TYR A 119 -9.04 -3.95 17.90
C TYR A 119 -8.81 -4.41 16.45
N HIS A 120 -7.83 -3.81 15.76
CA HIS A 120 -7.41 -4.19 14.42
C HIS A 120 -7.04 -5.67 14.36
N THR A 121 -6.23 -6.13 15.32
CA THR A 121 -5.77 -7.52 15.41
C THR A 121 -6.94 -8.48 15.62
N GLU A 122 -7.86 -8.17 16.54
CA GLU A 122 -9.03 -9.02 16.81
C GLU A 122 -9.97 -9.11 15.60
N LEU A 123 -10.25 -7.99 14.92
CA LEU A 123 -11.09 -7.98 13.72
C LEU A 123 -10.50 -8.82 12.59
N LEU A 124 -9.19 -8.68 12.32
CA LEU A 124 -8.54 -9.45 11.27
C LEU A 124 -8.43 -10.94 11.62
N ASN A 125 -8.24 -11.30 12.89
CA ASN A 125 -8.21 -12.68 13.35
C ASN A 125 -9.55 -13.42 13.25
N LYS A 126 -10.70 -12.70 13.18
CA LYS A 126 -11.99 -13.39 13.02
C LYS A 126 -12.08 -14.10 11.66
N PRO A 127 -12.50 -15.37 11.61
CA PRO A 127 -12.70 -16.06 10.34
C PRO A 127 -13.91 -15.50 9.59
N GLY A 128 -13.83 -15.50 8.26
CA GLY A 128 -14.95 -15.08 7.41
C GLY A 128 -15.26 -13.58 7.49
N ARG A 129 -16.51 -13.23 7.21
CA ARG A 129 -16.99 -11.85 7.23
C ARG A 129 -17.27 -11.40 8.66
N VAL A 130 -16.76 -10.24 9.03
CA VAL A 130 -17.06 -9.63 10.34
C VAL A 130 -18.36 -8.84 10.21
N THR A 131 -19.27 -9.03 11.16
CA THR A 131 -20.54 -8.26 11.25
C THR A 131 -20.38 -7.09 12.23
N TYR A 132 -21.28 -6.12 12.17
CA TYR A 132 -21.32 -5.03 13.15
C TYR A 132 -21.38 -5.56 14.59
N GLN A 133 -22.29 -6.50 14.87
CA GLN A 133 -22.44 -7.05 16.22
C GLN A 133 -21.15 -7.72 16.71
N MET A 134 -20.49 -8.52 15.87
CA MET A 134 -19.19 -9.12 16.22
C MET A 134 -18.14 -8.05 16.53
N ALA A 135 -18.14 -6.94 15.77
CA ALA A 135 -17.22 -5.84 15.97
C ALA A 135 -17.49 -5.09 17.30
N ILE A 136 -18.75 -4.93 17.69
CA ILE A 136 -19.13 -4.36 19.01
C ILE A 136 -18.77 -5.33 20.15
N ASP A 137 -19.01 -6.62 19.97
CA ASP A 137 -18.67 -7.63 20.98
C ASP A 137 -17.16 -7.65 21.24
N ILE A 138 -16.34 -7.64 20.17
CA ILE A 138 -14.88 -7.52 20.27
C ILE A 138 -14.49 -6.24 21.02
N ALA A 139 -15.14 -5.11 20.71
CA ALA A 139 -14.84 -3.85 21.37
C ALA A 139 -15.07 -3.95 22.89
N ALA A 140 -16.16 -4.61 23.29
CA ALA A 140 -16.49 -4.80 24.69
C ALA A 140 -15.51 -5.77 25.38
N GLU A 141 -15.13 -6.85 24.70
CA GLU A 141 -14.15 -7.84 25.18
C GLU A 141 -12.79 -7.20 25.47
N ILE A 142 -12.35 -6.28 24.59
CA ILE A 142 -11.09 -5.55 24.80
C ILE A 142 -11.26 -4.34 25.72
N GLY A 143 -12.43 -4.12 26.31
CA GLY A 143 -12.66 -3.06 27.31
C GLY A 143 -12.72 -1.64 26.74
N LEU A 144 -13.21 -1.47 25.51
CA LEU A 144 -13.61 -0.16 24.99
C LEU A 144 -14.90 0.33 25.67
N ASP A 145 -15.03 1.65 25.78
CA ASP A 145 -16.32 2.28 26.09
C ASP A 145 -17.19 2.22 24.83
N ILE A 146 -18.23 1.39 24.88
CA ILE A 146 -19.12 1.14 23.74
C ILE A 146 -19.99 2.35 23.43
N GLU A 147 -20.47 3.08 24.45
CA GLU A 147 -21.28 4.27 24.20
C GLU A 147 -20.44 5.33 23.49
N LYS A 148 -19.19 5.53 23.93
CA LYS A 148 -18.23 6.41 23.27
C LYS A 148 -17.88 5.92 21.87
N LEU A 149 -17.70 4.62 21.67
CA LEU A 149 -17.40 4.04 20.35
C LEU A 149 -18.53 4.31 19.36
N GLU A 150 -19.77 4.04 19.74
CA GLU A 150 -20.96 4.25 18.92
C GLU A 150 -21.25 5.73 18.66
N GLN A 151 -20.83 6.61 19.56
CA GLN A 151 -20.88 8.05 19.33
C GLN A 151 -19.80 8.51 18.32
N ASP A 152 -18.57 8.00 18.47
CA ASP A 152 -17.40 8.54 17.78
C ASP A 152 -17.21 7.96 16.36
N PHE A 153 -17.64 6.72 16.08
CA PHE A 153 -17.34 6.05 14.79
C PHE A 153 -17.95 6.73 13.57
N LYS A 154 -19.03 7.49 13.74
CA LYS A 154 -19.65 8.28 12.65
C LYS A 154 -19.26 9.76 12.67
N SER A 155 -18.31 10.14 13.52
CA SER A 155 -17.82 11.52 13.60
C SER A 155 -17.20 11.98 12.28
N LYS A 156 -17.12 13.30 12.10
CA LYS A 156 -16.48 13.90 10.93
C LYS A 156 -15.00 13.48 10.84
N GLU A 157 -14.31 13.50 11.97
CA GLU A 157 -12.88 13.12 12.07
C GLU A 157 -12.63 11.71 11.53
N VAL A 158 -13.40 10.72 12.01
CA VAL A 158 -13.28 9.32 11.54
C VAL A 158 -13.54 9.21 10.03
N ASN A 159 -14.60 9.86 9.55
CA ASN A 159 -14.93 9.82 8.11
C ASN A 159 -13.87 10.51 7.25
N ASP A 160 -13.31 11.63 7.71
CA ASP A 160 -12.25 12.34 6.99
C ASP A 160 -10.99 11.47 6.89
N MET A 161 -10.61 10.75 7.96
CA MET A 161 -9.46 9.85 7.95
C MET A 161 -9.60 8.74 6.90
N ILE A 162 -10.76 8.07 6.86
CA ILE A 162 -11.04 7.04 5.85
C ILE A 162 -11.06 7.64 4.45
N ALA A 163 -11.70 8.80 4.26
CA ALA A 163 -11.76 9.48 2.98
C ALA A 163 -10.35 9.84 2.47
N ASN A 164 -9.48 10.35 3.35
CA ASN A 164 -8.09 10.67 3.04
C ASN A 164 -7.31 9.42 2.62
N ASN A 165 -7.43 8.33 3.38
CA ASN A 165 -6.80 7.05 3.03
C ASN A 165 -7.31 6.52 1.68
N LYS A 166 -8.61 6.69 1.39
CA LYS A 166 -9.18 6.28 0.11
C LYS A 166 -8.64 7.10 -1.05
N VAL A 167 -8.61 8.42 -0.91
CA VAL A 167 -8.04 9.32 -1.93
C VAL A 167 -6.57 9.02 -2.17
N LEU A 168 -5.80 8.79 -1.11
CA LEU A 168 -4.39 8.40 -1.20
C LEU A 168 -4.23 7.07 -1.93
N GLY A 169 -4.99 6.04 -1.54
CA GLY A 169 -4.96 4.72 -2.18
C GLY A 169 -5.30 4.80 -3.67
N TYR A 170 -6.32 5.56 -4.06
CA TYR A 170 -6.64 5.79 -5.48
C TYR A 170 -5.51 6.53 -6.20
N SER A 171 -4.93 7.54 -5.57
CA SER A 171 -3.84 8.33 -6.15
C SER A 171 -2.57 7.51 -6.37
N LEU A 172 -2.33 6.50 -5.52
CA LEU A 172 -1.24 5.53 -5.62
C LEU A 172 -1.61 4.26 -6.42
N ALA A 173 -2.76 4.26 -7.10
CA ALA A 173 -3.26 3.12 -7.87
C ALA A 173 -3.35 1.81 -7.06
N VAL A 174 -3.73 1.89 -5.77
CA VAL A 174 -4.04 0.74 -4.92
C VAL A 174 -5.38 0.14 -5.37
N SER A 175 -5.30 -0.93 -6.15
CA SER A 175 -6.46 -1.63 -6.73
C SER A 175 -6.94 -2.83 -5.90
N GLY A 176 -6.27 -3.15 -4.80
CA GLY A 176 -6.60 -4.30 -3.95
C GLY A 176 -5.87 -4.27 -2.62
N THR A 177 -6.32 -5.11 -1.69
CA THR A 177 -5.75 -5.21 -0.33
C THR A 177 -5.30 -6.66 -0.04
N PRO A 178 -4.25 -6.87 0.76
CA PRO A 178 -3.35 -5.83 1.27
C PRO A 178 -2.47 -5.27 0.14
N SER A 179 -2.05 -4.02 0.28
CA SER A 179 -0.95 -3.44 -0.52
C SER A 179 0.01 -2.76 0.42
N TYR A 180 1.31 -2.95 0.21
CA TYR A 180 2.36 -2.40 1.06
C TYR A 180 3.20 -1.39 0.30
N PHE A 181 3.66 -0.36 1.01
CA PHE A 181 4.64 0.57 0.51
C PHE A 181 5.83 0.61 1.45
N ILE A 182 7.02 0.42 0.90
CA ILE A 182 8.28 0.48 1.62
C ILE A 182 9.21 1.36 0.79
N ARG A 183 9.49 2.56 1.28
CA ARG A 183 10.21 3.62 0.55
C ARG A 183 9.53 3.98 -0.79
N ASP A 184 10.09 3.56 -1.91
CA ASP A 184 9.61 3.86 -3.25
C ASP A 184 9.18 2.60 -4.01
N VAL A 185 8.97 1.50 -3.25
CA VAL A 185 8.49 0.21 -3.75
C VAL A 185 7.06 -0.04 -3.28
N ASN A 186 6.20 -0.46 -4.21
CA ASN A 186 4.85 -0.94 -3.94
C ASN A 186 4.79 -2.47 -4.08
N ILE A 187 4.27 -3.15 -3.05
CA ILE A 187 4.11 -4.59 -3.00
C ILE A 187 2.61 -4.89 -2.96
N ARG A 188 2.10 -5.57 -3.98
CA ARG A 188 0.66 -5.79 -4.15
C ARG A 188 0.29 -7.21 -3.70
N GLY A 189 -0.65 -7.31 -2.75
CA GLY A 189 -1.21 -8.57 -2.27
C GLY A 189 -0.47 -9.17 -1.06
N ALA A 190 -0.99 -10.28 -0.56
CA ALA A 190 -0.35 -11.02 0.52
C ALA A 190 0.79 -11.88 -0.05
N VAL A 191 1.99 -11.29 -0.10
CA VAL A 191 3.20 -11.92 -0.68
C VAL A 191 3.94 -12.84 0.29
N GLY A 192 3.63 -12.79 1.59
CA GLY A 192 4.27 -13.58 2.62
C GLY A 192 5.49 -12.92 3.28
N LEU A 193 5.91 -13.47 4.41
CA LEU A 193 7.04 -12.99 5.20
C LEU A 193 8.36 -12.89 4.42
N GLU A 194 8.68 -13.89 3.58
CA GLU A 194 9.95 -13.95 2.85
C GLU A 194 10.11 -12.76 1.90
N THR A 195 9.12 -12.53 1.04
CA THR A 195 9.14 -11.39 0.11
C THR A 195 9.10 -10.04 0.84
N LEU A 196 8.35 -9.91 1.94
CA LEU A 196 8.40 -8.69 2.74
C LEU A 196 9.81 -8.45 3.28
N GLN A 197 10.49 -9.49 3.78
CA GLN A 197 11.86 -9.39 4.27
C GLN A 197 12.84 -9.00 3.15
N GLU A 198 12.73 -9.59 1.96
CA GLU A 198 13.59 -9.22 0.81
C GLU A 198 13.49 -7.73 0.48
N VAL A 199 12.28 -7.17 0.48
CA VAL A 199 12.09 -5.73 0.20
C VAL A 199 12.59 -4.87 1.36
N ILE A 200 12.45 -5.32 2.61
CA ILE A 200 13.01 -4.62 3.77
C ILE A 200 14.54 -4.61 3.72
N ASP A 201 15.16 -5.73 3.38
CA ASP A 201 16.62 -5.84 3.28
C ASP A 201 17.12 -4.92 2.17
N TYR A 202 16.46 -4.94 1.01
CA TYR A 202 16.72 -3.99 -0.09
C TYR A 202 16.57 -2.52 0.35
N ALA A 203 15.49 -2.20 1.07
CA ALA A 203 15.25 -0.86 1.61
C ALA A 203 16.26 -0.47 2.69
N SER A 204 16.85 -1.42 3.42
CA SER A 204 17.84 -1.17 4.47
C SER A 204 19.21 -0.80 3.90
N GLU A 205 19.58 -1.38 2.77
CA GLU A 205 20.91 -1.25 2.16
C GLU A 205 21.10 0.03 1.32
N ASN A 206 20.05 0.86 1.18
CA ASN A 206 19.99 2.08 0.37
C ASN A 206 20.21 1.85 -1.14
N GLN A 207 19.20 1.28 -1.79
CA GLN A 207 18.97 1.56 -3.19
C GLN A 207 17.52 2.04 -3.36
N LEU A 208 17.35 3.33 -3.68
CA LEU A 208 16.11 3.77 -4.34
C LEU A 208 15.99 3.00 -5.66
N ILE A 209 14.81 2.95 -6.27
CA ILE A 209 14.67 2.32 -7.59
C ILE A 209 15.66 2.93 -8.61
N ASP A 210 15.99 4.21 -8.42
CA ASP A 210 16.94 4.96 -9.24
C ASP A 210 18.34 4.29 -9.19
N ASP A 211 18.81 3.92 -7.99
CA ASP A 211 20.10 3.26 -7.79
C ASP A 211 20.13 1.84 -8.37
N TYR A 212 19.02 1.11 -8.26
CA TYR A 212 18.88 -0.21 -8.88
C TYR A 212 18.93 -0.11 -10.41
N ILE A 213 18.22 0.86 -11.01
CA ILE A 213 18.23 1.08 -12.46
C ILE A 213 19.64 1.46 -12.93
N ILE A 214 20.35 2.33 -12.22
CA ILE A 214 21.73 2.70 -12.56
C ILE A 214 22.64 1.46 -12.52
N LYS A 215 22.60 0.69 -11.44
CA LYS A 215 23.41 -0.52 -11.28
C LYS A 215 23.14 -1.58 -12.36
N GLU A 216 21.87 -1.79 -12.71
CA GLU A 216 21.48 -2.68 -13.80
C GLU A 216 21.97 -2.15 -15.17
N ALA A 217 21.90 -0.84 -15.40
CA ALA A 217 22.41 -0.23 -16.63
C ALA A 217 23.94 -0.42 -16.74
N GLU A 218 24.67 -0.22 -15.65
CA GLU A 218 26.13 -0.43 -15.55
C GLU A 218 26.53 -1.90 -15.75
N SER A 219 25.66 -2.85 -15.36
CA SER A 219 25.88 -4.29 -15.59
C SER A 219 25.58 -4.74 -17.04
N GLY A 220 25.11 -3.82 -17.89
CA GLY A 220 24.83 -4.06 -19.30
C GLY A 220 23.36 -4.37 -19.61
N ASN A 221 22.44 -4.14 -18.67
CA ASN A 221 21.01 -4.30 -18.90
C ASN A 221 20.48 -3.20 -19.85
N GLU A 222 20.15 -3.57 -21.08
CA GLU A 222 19.70 -2.63 -22.12
C GLU A 222 18.40 -1.90 -21.75
N GLU A 223 17.51 -2.57 -21.02
CA GLU A 223 16.25 -1.95 -20.57
C GLU A 223 16.53 -0.89 -19.50
N ALA A 224 17.38 -1.21 -18.53
CA ALA A 224 17.77 -0.27 -17.49
C ALA A 224 18.50 0.95 -18.09
N TYR A 225 19.40 0.74 -19.05
CA TYR A 225 20.08 1.83 -19.77
C TYR A 225 19.08 2.76 -20.48
N LYS A 226 18.03 2.21 -21.11
CA LYS A 226 16.98 3.01 -21.76
C LYS A 226 16.21 3.87 -20.76
N VAL A 227 15.88 3.33 -19.58
CA VAL A 227 15.18 4.06 -18.51
C VAL A 227 16.10 5.15 -17.94
N MET A 228 17.32 4.77 -17.57
CA MET A 228 18.38 5.65 -17.07
C MET A 228 18.58 6.86 -18.00
N PHE A 229 18.77 6.62 -19.30
CA PHE A 229 18.96 7.69 -20.29
C PHE A 229 17.69 8.52 -20.51
N ARG A 230 16.51 7.89 -20.59
CA ARG A 230 15.23 8.56 -20.84
C ARG A 230 14.87 9.56 -19.74
N TYR A 231 15.15 9.21 -18.48
CA TYR A 231 14.77 10.01 -17.31
C TYR A 231 15.94 10.76 -16.67
N GLY A 232 17.15 10.61 -17.21
CA GLY A 232 18.31 11.37 -16.79
C GLY A 232 18.89 10.95 -15.45
N LEU A 233 18.91 9.64 -15.18
CA LEU A 233 19.54 9.07 -13.98
C LEU A 233 21.05 8.94 -14.25
N TYR A 234 21.88 9.90 -13.83
CA TYR A 234 23.35 9.86 -14.01
C TYR A 234 24.08 10.36 -12.77
#